data_AF-A0A180FWG2-F1
#
_entry.id   AF-A0A180FWG2-F1
#
_cell.length_a   1.000
_cell.length_b   1.000
_cell.length_c   1.000
_cell.angle_alpha   90.00
_cell.angle_beta   90.00
_cell.angle_gamma   90.00
#
_symmetry.space_group_name_H-M   'P 1'
#
loop_
_entity.id
_entity.type
_entity.pdbx_description
1 polymer ?
#
loop_
_entity_poly.entity_id
_entity_poly.type
_entity_poly.pdbx_seq_one_letter_code
_entity_poly.pdbx_strand_id
1 'polypeptide(L)'
;ATLEGYKPPDWPKLKAAMIAYWGDVDKALFTERDLDALVDLWAAKGGVSSVSEYQAFRKSWEPIQSYLVLKNHIDSEEELRKKYYQAFSSVFQERIRAQLIKEKAMVTTLDKRFRLPSFQLLKAAVTTVMETQTALTFEDSRSSNPVPGPFKASNDVMLKMEADRRPKETADQSKAPVTVDDLTRMLQSFEQRLKQELAATPSPPNLSSG
;
A
#
# COMPACT_ATOMS: atom_id res chain seq x y z
N ALA A 1 33.75 71.84 -33.39
CA ALA A 1 33.36 70.81 -34.37
C ALA A 1 32.33 69.92 -33.72
N THR A 2 31.06 70.14 -34.04
CA THR A 2 29.93 69.34 -33.55
C THR A 2 30.03 67.98 -34.25
N LEU A 3 30.04 66.88 -33.49
CA LEU A 3 30.07 65.51 -34.00
C LEU A 3 28.72 65.19 -34.70
N GLU A 4 28.47 65.83 -35.83
CA GLU A 4 27.37 65.51 -36.73
C GLU A 4 27.74 64.26 -37.53
N GLY A 5 27.14 63.14 -37.16
CA GLY A 5 27.38 61.87 -37.85
C GLY A 5 26.85 60.67 -37.09
N TYR A 6 26.59 60.81 -35.79
CA TYR A 6 25.99 59.73 -35.02
C TYR A 6 24.46 59.72 -35.21
N LYS A 7 23.99 58.81 -36.06
CA LYS A 7 22.56 58.46 -36.09
C LYS A 7 22.20 57.87 -34.73
N PRO A 8 21.12 58.36 -34.08
CA PRO A 8 20.62 57.76 -32.85
C PRO A 8 20.39 56.25 -33.07
N PRO A 9 20.77 55.37 -32.13
CA PRO A 9 20.55 53.95 -32.27
C PRO A 9 19.07 53.65 -32.47
N ASP A 10 18.74 52.88 -33.51
CA ASP A 10 17.38 52.40 -33.80
C ASP A 10 16.97 51.31 -32.78
N TRP A 11 16.63 51.74 -31.57
CA TRP A 11 16.13 50.90 -30.50
C TRP A 11 14.96 49.99 -30.91
N PRO A 12 14.00 50.42 -31.76
CA PRO A 12 12.93 49.53 -32.22
C PRO A 12 13.46 48.34 -33.03
N LYS A 13 14.45 48.55 -33.90
CA LYS A 13 15.05 47.50 -34.74
C LYS A 13 15.85 46.52 -33.89
N LEU A 14 16.59 47.03 -32.91
CA LEU A 14 17.31 46.20 -31.94
C LEU A 14 16.35 45.36 -31.10
N LYS A 15 15.28 45.96 -30.57
CA LYS A 15 14.26 45.25 -29.78
C LYS A 15 13.58 44.15 -30.61
N ALA A 16 13.23 44.42 -31.86
CA ALA A 16 12.66 43.42 -32.77
C ALA A 16 13.61 42.25 -33.03
N ALA A 17 14.91 42.53 -33.22
CA ALA A 17 15.93 41.49 -33.38
C ALA A 17 16.13 40.67 -32.09
N MET A 18 16.11 41.31 -30.91
CA MET A 18 16.19 40.62 -29.62
C MET A 18 15.00 39.69 -29.38
N ILE A 19 13.77 40.14 -29.66
CA ILE A 19 12.57 39.29 -29.56
C ILE A 19 12.59 38.16 -30.61
N ALA A 20 13.05 38.42 -31.83
CA ALA A 20 13.16 37.39 -32.85
C ALA A 20 14.22 36.32 -32.52
N TYR A 21 15.32 36.72 -31.86
CA TYR A 21 16.42 35.82 -31.53
C TYR A 21 16.21 35.07 -30.21
N TRP A 22 15.64 35.71 -29.19
CA TRP A 22 15.39 35.10 -27.87
C TRP A 22 13.95 34.63 -27.65
N GLY A 23 13.02 34.96 -28.55
CA GLY A 23 11.59 34.75 -28.34
C GLY A 23 11.00 35.79 -27.38
N ASP A 24 9.73 35.60 -27.01
CA ASP A 24 9.07 36.45 -26.03
C ASP A 24 9.66 36.19 -24.64
N VAL A 25 10.51 37.11 -24.19
CA VAL A 25 11.25 37.02 -22.91
C VAL A 25 10.30 37.09 -21.71
N ASP A 26 9.07 37.58 -21.91
CA ASP A 26 8.02 37.68 -20.89
C ASP A 26 7.19 36.41 -20.71
N LYS A 27 7.54 35.30 -21.38
CA LYS A 27 6.83 34.05 -21.20
C LYS A 27 7.13 33.45 -19.82
N ALA A 28 6.11 33.41 -18.96
CA ALA A 28 6.20 32.76 -17.66
C ALA A 28 6.68 31.31 -17.82
N LEU A 29 7.79 30.96 -17.18
CA LEU A 29 8.37 29.60 -17.21
C LEU A 29 7.46 28.60 -16.50
N PHE A 30 6.79 29.05 -15.45
CA PHE A 30 5.79 28.28 -14.72
C PHE A 30 4.59 29.15 -14.36
N THR A 31 3.43 28.53 -14.36
CA THR A 31 2.13 29.12 -14.04
C THR A 31 1.44 28.28 -12.95
N GLU A 32 0.39 28.83 -12.33
CA GLU A 32 -0.42 28.05 -11.38
C GLU A 32 -1.00 26.78 -12.00
N ARG A 33 -1.28 26.79 -13.31
CA ARG A 33 -1.77 25.61 -14.04
C ARG A 33 -0.77 24.46 -14.03
N ASP A 34 0.53 24.78 -14.01
CA ASP A 34 1.57 23.75 -13.94
C ASP A 34 1.59 23.07 -12.58
N LEU A 35 1.23 23.77 -11.50
CA LEU A 35 1.00 23.14 -10.19
C LEU A 35 -0.26 22.29 -10.19
N ASP A 36 -1.36 22.78 -10.77
CA ASP A 36 -2.60 22.00 -10.84
C ASP A 36 -2.40 20.72 -11.66
N ALA A 37 -1.72 20.82 -12.81
CA ALA A 37 -1.35 19.67 -13.62
C ALA A 37 -0.42 18.70 -12.87
N LEU A 38 0.52 19.21 -12.07
CA LEU A 38 1.37 18.37 -11.23
C LEU A 38 0.55 17.62 -10.16
N VAL A 39 -0.37 18.32 -9.47
CA VAL A 39 -1.26 17.69 -8.48
C VAL A 39 -2.14 16.64 -9.13
N ASP A 40 -2.74 16.94 -10.28
CA ASP A 40 -3.60 16.01 -11.01
C ASP A 40 -2.82 14.78 -11.49
N LEU A 41 -1.59 14.96 -11.94
CA LEU A 41 -0.70 13.86 -12.33
C LEU A 41 -0.40 12.94 -11.15
N TRP A 42 -0.10 13.51 -9.98
CA TRP A 42 0.13 12.72 -8.78
C TRP A 42 -1.15 12.07 -8.27
N ALA A 43 -2.29 12.78 -8.29
CA ALA A 43 -3.58 12.24 -7.92
C ALA A 43 -4.00 11.07 -8.81
N ALA A 44 -3.78 11.16 -10.14
CA ALA A 44 -4.04 10.09 -11.10
C ALA A 44 -3.17 8.84 -10.84
N LYS A 45 -1.95 9.03 -10.32
CA LYS A 45 -1.07 7.93 -9.90
C LYS A 45 -1.50 7.30 -8.56
N GLY A 46 -2.45 7.89 -7.84
CA GLY A 46 -2.87 7.47 -6.50
C GLY A 46 -2.33 8.34 -5.35
N GLY A 47 -1.68 9.45 -5.69
CA GLY A 47 -1.05 10.41 -4.78
C GLY A 47 0.32 9.94 -4.28
N VAL A 48 1.05 10.84 -3.64
CA VAL A 48 2.33 10.51 -2.99
C VAL A 48 2.07 9.55 -1.83
N SER A 49 2.65 8.35 -1.91
CA SER A 49 2.40 7.25 -0.97
C SER A 49 3.66 6.73 -0.26
N SER A 50 4.85 7.06 -0.77
CA SER A 50 6.13 6.63 -0.22
C SER A 50 7.15 7.76 -0.14
N VAL A 51 8.24 7.52 0.60
CA VAL A 51 9.34 8.48 0.77
C VAL A 51 10.03 8.77 -0.56
N SER A 52 10.24 7.76 -1.41
CA SER A 52 10.86 7.94 -2.73
C SER A 52 9.97 8.78 -3.67
N GLU A 53 8.65 8.56 -3.64
CA GLU A 53 7.69 9.38 -4.37
C GLU A 53 7.64 10.81 -3.86
N TYR A 54 7.75 11.02 -2.55
CA TYR A 54 7.82 12.36 -1.97
C TYR A 54 9.06 13.12 -2.44
N GLN A 55 10.21 12.45 -2.51
CA GLN A 55 11.43 13.07 -3.03
C GLN A 55 11.27 13.46 -4.51
N ALA A 56 10.63 12.60 -5.32
CA ALA A 56 10.33 12.91 -6.71
C ALA A 56 9.33 14.07 -6.85
N PHE A 57 8.31 14.11 -6.00
CA PHE A 57 7.36 15.22 -5.92
C PHE A 57 8.05 16.52 -5.52
N ARG A 58 8.88 16.54 -4.48
CA ARG A 58 9.63 17.76 -4.07
C ARG A 58 10.50 18.31 -5.19
N LYS A 59 11.23 17.44 -5.90
CA LYS A 59 12.09 17.84 -7.03
C LYS A 59 11.34 18.55 -8.15
N SER A 60 10.07 18.24 -8.35
CA SER A 60 9.22 18.89 -9.35
C SER A 60 8.45 20.08 -8.77
N TRP A 61 7.99 20.00 -7.53
CA TRP A 61 7.20 21.03 -6.84
C TRP A 61 8.03 22.26 -6.44
N GLU A 62 9.21 22.07 -5.85
CA GLU A 62 10.02 23.18 -5.30
C GLU A 62 10.46 24.21 -6.34
N PRO A 63 10.93 23.82 -7.54
CA PRO A 63 11.28 24.80 -8.58
C PRO A 63 10.08 25.63 -9.03
N ILE A 64 8.92 24.98 -9.21
CA ILE A 64 7.68 25.63 -9.65
C ILE A 64 7.21 26.60 -8.56
N GLN A 65 7.15 26.14 -7.31
CA GLN A 65 6.79 26.97 -6.17
C GLN A 65 7.70 28.20 -6.06
N SER A 66 9.02 27.99 -6.11
CA SER A 66 10.01 29.06 -5.96
C SER A 66 9.88 30.11 -7.05
N TYR A 67 9.62 29.67 -8.29
CA TYR A 67 9.39 30.57 -9.41
C TYR A 67 8.15 31.45 -9.21
N LEU A 68 7.03 30.83 -8.81
CA LEU A 68 5.76 31.54 -8.66
C LEU A 68 5.82 32.57 -7.52
N VAL A 69 6.49 32.24 -6.41
CA VAL A 69 6.73 33.19 -5.31
C VAL A 69 7.66 34.32 -5.77
N LEU A 70 8.76 34.01 -6.46
CA LEU A 70 9.74 35.00 -6.91
C LEU A 70 9.14 36.00 -7.91
N LYS A 71 8.24 35.54 -8.78
CA LYS A 71 7.59 36.36 -9.80
C LYS A 71 6.32 37.05 -9.30
N ASN A 72 5.98 36.93 -8.02
CA ASN A 72 4.72 37.41 -7.44
C ASN A 72 3.50 36.96 -8.26
N HIS A 73 3.56 35.74 -8.82
CA HIS A 73 2.40 35.12 -9.47
C HIS A 73 1.39 34.62 -8.45
N ILE A 74 1.81 34.49 -7.18
CA ILE A 74 0.99 34.08 -6.05
C ILE A 74 1.25 35.08 -4.92
N ASP A 75 0.18 35.62 -4.34
CA ASP A 75 0.27 36.61 -3.26
C ASP A 75 0.75 35.99 -1.94
N SER A 76 0.53 34.68 -1.74
CA SER A 76 1.00 33.95 -0.56
C SER A 76 1.21 32.45 -0.80
N GLU A 77 2.26 31.89 -0.20
CA GLU A 77 2.51 30.43 -0.13
C GLU A 77 1.33 29.64 0.46
N GLU A 78 0.45 30.31 1.21
CA GLU A 78 -0.77 29.76 1.81
C GLU A 78 -1.83 29.32 0.77
N GLU A 79 -1.80 29.89 -0.43
CA GLU A 79 -2.68 29.49 -1.55
C GLU A 79 -2.31 28.09 -2.07
N LEU A 80 -1.03 27.75 -1.98
CA LEU A 80 -0.49 26.47 -2.41
C LEU A 80 -0.74 25.35 -1.42
N ARG A 81 -1.06 25.67 -0.17
CA ARG A 81 -1.29 24.70 0.90
C ARG A 81 -2.32 23.63 0.54
N LYS A 82 -3.44 24.03 -0.06
CA LYS A 82 -4.49 23.09 -0.44
C LYS A 82 -4.01 22.16 -1.56
N LYS A 83 -3.39 22.74 -2.59
CA LYS A 83 -2.84 22.02 -3.75
C LYS A 83 -1.78 21.00 -3.32
N TYR A 84 -0.83 21.44 -2.48
CA TYR A 84 0.20 20.60 -1.88
C TYR A 84 -0.38 19.43 -1.10
N TYR A 85 -1.39 19.67 -0.25
CA TYR A 85 -2.04 18.62 0.52
C TYR A 85 -2.77 17.59 -0.36
N GLN A 86 -3.41 18.05 -1.45
CA GLN A 86 -4.13 17.18 -2.39
C GLN A 86 -3.22 16.25 -3.18
N ALA A 87 -1.94 16.59 -3.37
CA ALA A 87 -0.98 15.74 -4.06
C ALA A 87 -0.65 14.43 -3.31
N PHE A 88 -0.92 14.36 -2.00
CA PHE A 88 -0.68 13.16 -1.20
C PHE A 88 -1.82 12.15 -1.33
N SER A 89 -1.49 10.86 -1.23
CA SER A 89 -2.48 9.78 -1.17
C SER A 89 -3.38 9.92 0.07
N SER A 90 -4.59 9.37 0.03
CA SER A 90 -5.56 9.44 1.14
C SER A 90 -4.99 8.89 2.46
N VAL A 91 -4.29 7.76 2.41
CA VAL A 91 -3.63 7.14 3.56
C VAL A 91 -2.58 8.08 4.16
N PHE A 92 -1.79 8.73 3.31
CA PHE A 92 -0.75 9.64 3.76
C PHE A 92 -1.34 10.96 4.28
N GLN A 93 -2.40 11.45 3.65
CA GLN A 93 -3.20 12.59 4.12
C GLN A 93 -3.75 12.35 5.54
N GLU A 94 -4.21 11.15 5.86
CA GLU A 94 -4.65 10.75 7.20
C GLU A 94 -3.50 10.71 8.21
N ARG A 95 -2.34 10.16 7.82
CA ARG A 95 -1.13 10.18 8.67
C ARG A 95 -0.66 11.59 8.99
N ILE A 96 -0.66 12.47 7.98
CA ILE A 96 -0.36 13.90 8.16
C ILE A 96 -1.36 14.53 9.13
N ARG A 97 -2.67 14.26 8.97
CA ARG A 97 -3.70 14.76 9.91
C ARG A 97 -3.45 14.26 11.34
N ALA A 98 -3.16 12.98 11.52
CA ALA A 98 -2.89 12.40 12.82
C ALA A 98 -1.66 13.06 13.49
N GLN A 99 -0.61 13.31 12.70
CA GLN A 99 0.58 14.01 13.19
C GLN A 99 0.27 15.46 13.58
N LEU A 100 -0.50 16.19 12.78
CA LEU A 100 -0.91 17.57 13.09
C LEU A 100 -1.80 17.67 14.33
N ILE A 101 -2.67 16.69 14.57
CA ILE A 101 -3.48 16.60 15.79
C ILE A 101 -2.57 16.33 17.00
N LYS A 102 -1.62 15.39 16.87
CA LYS A 102 -0.65 15.06 17.92
C LYS A 102 0.20 16.28 18.33
N GLU A 103 0.63 17.07 17.35
CA GLU A 103 1.41 18.29 17.57
C GLU A 103 0.57 19.49 18.03
N LYS A 104 -0.76 19.33 18.17
CA LYS A 104 -1.72 20.42 18.44
C LYS A 104 -1.60 21.59 17.45
N ALA A 105 -1.07 21.32 16.26
CA ALA A 105 -0.88 22.31 15.20
C ALA A 105 -2.16 22.53 14.38
N MET A 106 -3.15 21.63 14.48
CA MET A 106 -4.40 21.73 13.73
C MET A 106 -5.26 22.90 14.23
N VAL A 107 -5.54 23.86 13.33
CA VAL A 107 -6.37 25.02 13.67
C VAL A 107 -7.83 24.56 13.77
N THR A 108 -8.37 24.58 14.99
CA THR A 108 -9.79 24.32 15.22
C THR A 108 -10.54 25.63 15.02
N THR A 109 -11.38 25.70 13.98
CA THR A 109 -12.26 26.85 13.75
C THR A 109 -13.31 26.90 14.85
N LEU A 110 -13.91 28.07 15.10
CA LEU A 110 -14.94 28.29 16.12
C LEU A 110 -16.11 27.28 16.04
N ASP A 111 -16.38 26.73 14.85
CA ASP A 111 -17.36 25.67 14.58
C ASP A 111 -16.88 24.24 14.87
N LYS A 112 -15.78 24.04 15.61
CA LYS A 112 -15.12 22.73 15.84
C LYS A 112 -14.70 22.00 14.56
N ARG A 113 -14.65 22.71 13.43
CA ARG A 113 -14.17 22.18 12.14
C ARG A 113 -12.68 22.39 12.03
N PHE A 114 -11.96 21.33 11.65
CA PHE A 114 -10.53 21.41 11.44
C PHE A 114 -10.20 22.14 10.15
N ARG A 115 -9.34 23.16 10.26
CA ARG A 115 -8.74 23.86 9.13
C ARG A 115 -7.28 23.42 8.99
N LEU A 116 -6.80 23.31 7.75
CA LEU A 116 -5.38 23.09 7.51
C LEU A 116 -4.57 24.21 8.21
N PRO A 117 -3.47 23.86 8.89
CA PRO A 117 -2.60 24.83 9.56
C PRO A 117 -1.86 25.72 8.54
N SER A 118 -0.96 26.60 8.99
CA SER A 118 -0.09 27.34 8.07
C SER A 118 0.72 26.38 7.20
N PHE A 119 1.13 26.84 6.02
CA PHE A 119 1.84 26.00 5.06
C PHE A 119 3.18 25.51 5.59
N GLN A 120 3.86 26.31 6.40
CA GLN A 120 5.10 25.95 7.09
C GLN A 120 4.89 24.78 8.07
N LEU A 121 3.84 24.84 8.90
CA LEU A 121 3.49 23.74 9.81
C LEU A 121 3.08 22.48 9.06
N LEU A 122 2.39 22.63 7.92
CA LEU A 122 2.05 21.50 7.07
C LEU A 122 3.32 20.82 6.52
N LYS A 123 4.27 21.58 5.97
CA LYS A 123 5.56 21.05 5.48
C LYS A 123 6.36 20.36 6.59
N ALA A 124 6.38 20.95 7.78
CA ALA A 124 7.04 20.36 8.95
C ALA A 124 6.43 18.99 9.30
N ALA A 125 5.10 18.92 9.43
CA ALA A 125 4.41 17.68 9.72
C ALA A 125 4.62 16.61 8.63
N VAL A 126 4.58 16.99 7.35
CA VAL A 126 4.91 16.05 6.25
C VAL A 126 6.33 15.52 6.41
N THR A 127 7.30 16.38 6.70
CA THR A 127 8.70 15.98 6.89
C THR A 127 8.83 15.00 8.06
N THR A 128 8.18 15.26 9.19
CA THR A 128 8.16 14.34 10.34
C THR A 128 7.49 13.00 10.01
N VAL A 129 6.41 12.98 9.21
CA VAL A 129 5.80 11.71 8.75
C VAL A 129 6.75 10.96 7.82
N MET A 130 7.48 11.65 6.96
CA MET A 130 8.47 11.02 6.07
C MET A 130 9.69 10.49 6.84
N GLU A 131 10.16 11.24 7.84
CA GLU A 131 11.25 10.83 8.74
C GLU A 131 10.85 9.62 9.58
N THR A 132 9.63 9.61 10.14
CA THR A 132 9.13 8.43 10.88
C THR A 132 8.99 7.21 9.98
N GLN A 133 8.57 7.39 8.71
CA GLN A 133 8.53 6.30 7.76
C GLN A 133 9.93 5.80 7.35
N THR A 134 10.93 6.70 7.28
CA THR A 134 12.33 6.36 6.99
C THR A 134 13.06 5.75 8.21
N ALA A 135 12.73 6.18 9.42
CA ALA A 135 13.30 5.66 10.66
C ALA A 135 12.78 4.26 11.00
N LEU A 136 11.58 3.92 10.53
CA LEU A 136 10.98 2.59 10.72
C LEU A 136 11.34 1.59 9.61
N THR A 137 12.04 2.01 8.55
CA THR A 137 12.56 1.09 7.53
C THR A 137 13.89 0.50 8.02
N PHE A 138 13.84 -0.65 8.71
CA PHE A 138 14.78 -1.70 8.32
C PHE A 138 14.55 -1.94 6.83
N GLU A 139 15.61 -2.01 6.02
CA GLU A 139 15.48 -2.45 4.63
C GLU A 139 14.68 -3.76 4.60
N ASP A 140 13.42 -3.68 4.18
CA ASP A 140 12.66 -4.87 3.85
C ASP A 140 13.20 -5.29 2.48
N SER A 141 14.29 -6.06 2.49
CA SER A 141 14.85 -6.76 1.34
C SER A 141 13.89 -7.87 0.85
N ARG A 142 12.59 -7.61 0.86
CA ARG A 142 11.58 -8.35 0.10
C ARG A 142 11.74 -8.00 -1.37
N SER A 143 12.84 -8.50 -1.91
CA SER A 143 12.91 -8.96 -3.29
C SER A 143 11.57 -9.63 -3.63
N SER A 144 10.90 -9.08 -4.65
CA SER A 144 9.63 -9.55 -5.20
C SER A 144 9.71 -10.95 -5.83
N ASN A 145 10.83 -11.65 -5.65
CA ASN A 145 11.00 -13.02 -6.09
C ASN A 145 10.83 -13.91 -4.85
N PRO A 146 9.96 -14.92 -4.89
CA PRO A 146 9.84 -15.87 -3.80
C PRO A 146 11.18 -16.60 -3.68
N VAL A 147 12.05 -16.12 -2.79
CA VAL A 147 13.21 -16.88 -2.36
C VAL A 147 12.62 -18.14 -1.71
N PRO A 148 12.91 -19.35 -2.22
CA PRO A 148 12.48 -20.57 -1.56
C PRO A 148 13.16 -20.59 -0.20
N GLY A 149 12.43 -20.17 0.84
CA GLY A 149 12.97 -20.08 2.18
C GLY A 149 13.41 -21.47 2.67
N PRO A 150 14.36 -21.54 3.62
CA PRO A 150 14.81 -22.79 4.24
C PRO A 150 13.66 -23.63 4.83
N PHE A 151 12.50 -23.00 5.09
CA PHE A 151 11.25 -23.67 5.46
C PHE A 151 10.77 -24.72 4.45
N LYS A 152 10.98 -24.54 3.14
CA LYS A 152 10.62 -25.56 2.14
C LYS A 152 11.46 -26.82 2.31
N ALA A 153 12.77 -26.64 2.51
CA ALA A 153 13.69 -27.74 2.79
C ALA A 153 13.36 -28.43 4.11
N SER A 154 13.00 -27.67 5.16
CA SER A 154 12.56 -28.24 6.44
C SER A 154 11.26 -29.04 6.32
N ASN A 155 10.32 -28.57 5.49
CA ASN A 155 9.04 -29.26 5.27
C ASN A 155 9.24 -30.55 4.46
N ASP A 156 10.11 -30.54 3.45
CA ASP A 156 10.49 -31.75 2.70
C ASP A 156 11.21 -32.78 3.58
N VAL A 157 12.05 -32.33 4.52
CA VAL A 157 12.70 -33.21 5.49
C VAL A 157 11.69 -33.82 6.46
N MET A 158 10.68 -33.06 6.90
CA MET A 158 9.59 -33.59 7.73
C MET A 158 8.76 -34.64 6.99
N LEU A 159 8.40 -34.38 5.73
CA LEU A 159 7.67 -35.33 4.88
C LEU A 159 8.48 -36.61 4.62
N LYS A 160 9.80 -36.50 4.39
CA LYS A 160 10.68 -37.67 4.25
C LYS A 160 10.81 -38.45 5.54
N MET A 161 10.96 -37.78 6.69
CA MET A 161 11.02 -38.46 7.98
C MET A 161 9.69 -39.17 8.31
N GLU A 162 8.56 -38.62 7.91
CA GLU A 162 7.25 -39.26 8.04
C GLU A 162 7.12 -40.48 7.11
N ALA A 163 7.65 -40.39 5.88
CA ALA A 163 7.71 -41.51 4.95
C ALA A 163 8.65 -42.64 5.44
N ASP A 164 9.80 -42.30 6.04
CA ASP A 164 10.79 -43.26 6.52
C ASP A 164 10.45 -43.87 7.89
N ARG A 165 9.67 -43.15 8.74
CA ARG A 165 9.17 -43.69 10.03
C ARG A 165 7.91 -44.56 9.89
N ARG A 166 7.21 -44.51 8.76
CA ARG A 166 6.09 -45.41 8.52
C ARG A 166 6.64 -46.84 8.46
N PRO A 167 6.23 -47.76 9.33
CA PRO A 167 6.70 -49.15 9.26
C PRO A 167 6.45 -49.68 7.85
N LYS A 168 7.47 -50.24 7.20
CA LYS A 168 7.27 -51.05 6.00
C LYS A 168 6.35 -52.19 6.42
N GLU A 169 5.09 -52.12 6.00
CA GLU A 169 4.19 -53.26 5.99
C GLU A 169 4.90 -54.37 5.24
N THR A 170 5.41 -55.32 6.02
CA THR A 170 5.87 -56.62 5.57
C THR A 170 4.78 -57.21 4.68
N ALA A 171 5.16 -57.70 3.52
CA ALA A 171 4.25 -58.36 2.59
C ALA A 171 3.47 -59.46 3.32
N ASP A 172 2.16 -59.26 3.51
CA ASP A 172 1.26 -60.36 3.81
C ASP A 172 -0.09 -60.13 3.11
N GLN A 173 -0.27 -60.95 2.08
CA GLN A 173 -1.52 -61.47 1.52
C GLN A 173 -2.68 -60.49 1.27
N SER A 174 -2.84 -60.23 -0.03
CA SER A 174 -4.08 -59.86 -0.71
C SER A 174 -5.36 -60.22 0.08
N LYS A 175 -6.00 -59.20 0.66
CA LYS A 175 -7.43 -59.25 0.89
C LYS A 175 -8.04 -58.03 0.22
N ALA A 176 -8.87 -58.31 -0.79
CA ALA A 176 -9.57 -57.31 -1.57
C ALA A 176 -10.30 -56.32 -0.64
N PRO A 177 -10.44 -55.04 -1.04
CA PRO A 177 -11.18 -54.07 -0.25
C PRO A 177 -12.57 -54.63 0.03
N VAL A 178 -12.93 -54.72 1.32
CA VAL A 178 -14.26 -55.18 1.75
C VAL A 178 -15.30 -54.36 1.00
N THR A 179 -16.00 -55.01 0.07
CA THR A 179 -17.04 -54.39 -0.75
C THR A 179 -18.33 -54.28 0.06
N VAL A 180 -19.21 -53.38 -0.37
CA VAL A 180 -20.50 -53.12 0.31
C VAL A 180 -21.34 -54.40 0.46
N ASP A 181 -21.20 -55.34 -0.46
CA ASP A 181 -21.86 -56.65 -0.39
C ASP A 181 -21.37 -57.53 0.77
N ASP A 182 -20.09 -57.44 1.14
CA ASP A 182 -19.54 -58.18 2.28
C ASP A 182 -19.99 -57.57 3.62
N LEU A 183 -20.11 -56.24 3.69
CA LEU A 183 -20.69 -55.56 4.85
C LEU A 183 -22.17 -55.92 5.02
N THR A 184 -22.92 -55.99 3.92
CA THR A 184 -24.34 -56.38 3.92
C THR A 184 -24.51 -57.82 4.43
N ARG A 185 -23.61 -58.73 4.02
CA ARG A 185 -23.61 -60.12 4.47
C ARG A 185 -23.26 -60.28 5.94
N MET A 186 -22.30 -59.50 6.45
CA MET A 186 -21.96 -59.48 7.88
C MET A 186 -23.11 -58.95 8.74
N LEU A 187 -23.80 -57.91 8.29
CA LEU A 187 -24.95 -57.35 9.01
C LEU A 187 -26.09 -58.38 9.10
N GLN A 188 -26.41 -59.05 8.00
CA GLN A 188 -27.46 -60.08 7.97
C GLN A 188 -27.15 -61.29 8.88
N SER A 189 -25.89 -61.74 8.89
CA SER A 189 -25.47 -62.84 9.76
C SER A 189 -25.49 -62.46 11.24
N PHE A 190 -25.23 -61.19 11.57
CA PHE A 190 -25.40 -60.67 12.92
C PHE A 190 -26.88 -60.64 13.36
N GLU A 191 -27.78 -60.15 12.50
CA GLU A 191 -29.22 -60.15 12.79
C GLU A 191 -29.80 -61.56 13.00
N GLN A 192 -29.33 -62.53 12.20
CA GLN A 192 -29.72 -63.93 12.39
C GLN A 192 -29.26 -64.46 13.74
N ARG A 193 -28.02 -64.13 14.15
CA ARG A 193 -27.48 -64.54 15.43
C ARG A 193 -28.26 -63.94 16.60
N LEU A 194 -28.66 -62.67 16.52
CA LEU A 194 -29.52 -62.04 17.53
C LEU A 194 -30.89 -62.72 17.61
N LYS A 195 -31.53 -63.01 16.47
CA LYS A 195 -32.81 -63.73 16.45
C LYS A 195 -32.70 -65.13 17.04
N GLN A 196 -31.56 -65.79 16.85
CA GLN A 196 -31.29 -67.13 17.39
C GLN A 196 -31.04 -67.10 18.90
N GLU A 197 -30.37 -66.07 19.41
CA GLU A 197 -30.14 -65.84 20.85
C GLU A 197 -31.47 -65.52 21.57
N LEU A 198 -32.30 -64.67 20.96
CA LEU A 198 -33.63 -64.33 21.47
C LEU A 198 -34.60 -65.53 21.46
N ALA A 199 -34.48 -66.45 20.50
CA ALA A 199 -35.27 -67.67 20.44
C ALA A 199 -34.76 -68.78 21.38
N ALA A 200 -33.51 -68.69 21.86
CA ALA A 200 -32.85 -69.72 22.67
C ALA A 200 -32.92 -69.46 24.19
N THR A 201 -33.72 -68.50 24.67
CA THR A 201 -33.92 -68.28 26.11
C THR A 201 -35.13 -69.07 26.63
N PRO A 202 -34.97 -70.21 27.34
CA PRO A 202 -36.06 -70.85 28.05
C PRO A 202 -36.36 -70.15 29.38
N SER A 203 -37.65 -70.00 29.68
CA SER A 203 -38.17 -69.47 30.95
C SER A 203 -37.67 -70.28 32.16
N PRO A 204 -37.27 -69.65 33.27
CA PRO A 204 -37.06 -70.36 34.53
C PRO A 204 -38.41 -70.66 35.23
N PRO A 205 -38.59 -71.86 35.82
CA PRO A 205 -39.74 -72.17 36.64
C PRO A 205 -39.60 -71.62 38.07
N ASN A 206 -40.76 -71.17 38.55
CA ASN A 206 -41.24 -70.92 39.92
C ASN A 206 -40.55 -71.55 41.15
N LEU A 207 -40.56 -70.75 42.24
CA LEU A 207 -40.88 -71.06 43.66
C LEU A 207 -40.00 -72.09 44.42
N SER A 208 -39.78 -72.08 45.73
CA SER A 208 -40.13 -71.25 46.90
C SER A 208 -39.29 -71.84 48.07
N SER A 209 -39.05 -71.02 49.09
CA SER A 209 -38.41 -71.34 50.38
C SER A 209 -38.92 -72.61 51.08
N GLY A 210 -38.02 -73.26 51.84
CA GLY A 210 -38.31 -74.33 52.80
C GLY A 210 -37.06 -75.06 53.26
#